data_AF-F2NL97-F1
#
_entry.id   AF-F2NL97-F1
#
_cell.length_a   1.000
_cell.length_b   1.000
_cell.length_c   1.000
_cell.angle_alpha   90.00
_cell.angle_beta   90.00
_cell.angle_gamma   90.00
#
_symmetry.space_group_name_H-M   'P 1'
#
loop_
_entity.id
_entity.type
_entity.pdbx_description
1 polymer ?
#
loop_
_entity_poly.entity_id
_entity_poly.type
_entity_poly.pdbx_seq_one_letter_code
_entity_poly.pdbx_strand_id
1 'polypeptide(L)'
;MRRWLNLILFLSLIPSLLSLAPRLEAERPGPVVLMLDGNAALEEAARRGVSLPDLLAEYRKLGVRGVGVYESTVADLVRAGRVLYQPGATLRLLFPEAGFDPGWYYATGDEAVLSRLRTAWRLPQHRVYWEGRVWLGFPVNVEKFPVGPPDELLELYRQGYYIGYRPINHPDRAYPVAFPEGVSIVIFAGTEALGYPDHLQEVARGLPVPVAFIEGARQAGFDAIAARVPVLRLFSLQAEWQLKLAPEVAADKYLLAARERGHQILYFRPYPTPERTERFLRRITEGLEASGIPLGEPRVREFTPSPLRYAAWAGVAAGLGLLALGYPQPLGALLALGLVGGAWAYAGAYAGPLLAALVFPVLGFVSGARGFAMWGAATGYALAGAVLLSALGSQPETVLGLIPFKGVSLTLLVPPVLVAFSFLPKRPVPQSLAALWNHPVRLGEVALALAALAALALVFLRRGNDAPIVLDLELQLRAWLSDWMVRPRFKELLGHGMAVVAWGAAWPAWVRNGMLLFVAIGEASILNTFSHYHTPLGVSLARTLNGMVAGLMLGAAALIIIRGIRRWWSA
;
A
#
# COMPACT_ATOMS: atom_id res chain seq x y z
N MET A 1 20.37 -32.38 -18.78
CA MET A 1 20.44 -31.14 -17.98
C MET A 1 19.08 -30.52 -17.69
N ARG A 2 18.27 -30.10 -18.68
CA ARG A 2 16.95 -29.45 -18.45
C ARG A 2 15.98 -30.25 -17.54
N ARG A 3 15.89 -31.57 -17.70
CA ARG A 3 15.05 -32.44 -16.84
C ARG A 3 15.45 -32.38 -15.36
N TRP A 4 16.75 -32.39 -15.07
CA TRP A 4 17.28 -32.26 -13.72
C TRP A 4 16.98 -30.90 -13.11
N LEU A 5 17.12 -29.81 -13.89
CA LEU A 5 16.76 -28.47 -13.42
C LEU A 5 15.27 -28.36 -13.10
N ASN A 6 14.40 -28.93 -13.93
CA ASN A 6 12.96 -29.00 -13.63
C ASN A 6 12.66 -29.82 -12.36
N LEU A 7 13.39 -30.91 -12.13
CA LEU A 7 13.27 -31.70 -10.90
C LEU A 7 13.69 -30.90 -9.67
N ILE A 8 14.84 -30.20 -9.72
CA ILE A 8 15.30 -29.32 -8.63
C ILE A 8 14.27 -28.23 -8.36
N LEU A 9 13.76 -27.60 -9.42
CA LEU A 9 12.70 -26.60 -9.30
C LEU A 9 11.47 -27.20 -8.59
N PHE A 10 10.97 -28.34 -9.05
CA PHE A 10 9.80 -28.99 -8.44
C PHE A 10 10.04 -29.34 -6.97
N LEU A 11 11.17 -29.95 -6.64
CA LEU A 11 11.53 -30.29 -5.26
C LEU A 11 11.67 -29.06 -4.35
N SER A 12 12.10 -27.92 -4.90
CA SER A 12 12.19 -26.67 -4.15
C SER A 12 10.83 -26.04 -3.82
N LEU A 13 9.77 -26.34 -4.60
CA LEU A 13 8.46 -25.73 -4.40
C LEU A 13 7.77 -26.20 -3.12
N ILE A 14 7.95 -27.47 -2.73
CA ILE A 14 7.31 -28.05 -1.54
C ILE A 14 7.73 -27.30 -0.26
N PRO A 15 9.02 -27.22 0.11
CA PRO A 15 9.45 -26.46 1.28
C PRO A 15 9.17 -24.96 1.12
N SER A 16 9.19 -24.41 -0.09
CA SER A 16 8.84 -23.00 -0.34
C SER A 16 7.36 -22.72 -0.02
N LEU A 17 6.44 -23.60 -0.41
CA LEU A 17 5.02 -23.49 -0.07
C LEU A 17 4.80 -23.62 1.44
N LEU A 18 5.42 -24.62 2.07
CA LEU A 18 5.32 -24.81 3.53
C LEU A 18 5.87 -23.61 4.29
N SER A 19 6.87 -22.92 3.74
CA SER A 19 7.44 -21.71 4.36
C SER A 19 6.45 -20.53 4.46
N LEU A 20 5.37 -20.54 3.67
CA LEU A 20 4.36 -19.48 3.64
C LEU A 20 3.26 -19.67 4.68
N ALA A 21 3.18 -20.82 5.36
CA ALA A 21 2.14 -21.09 6.36
C ALA A 21 2.07 -20.04 7.49
N PRO A 22 3.19 -19.60 8.12
CA PRO A 22 3.14 -18.57 9.14
C PRO A 22 2.55 -17.24 8.64
N ARG A 23 2.86 -16.87 7.38
CA ARG A 23 2.30 -15.67 6.76
C ARG A 23 0.79 -15.82 6.52
N LEU A 24 0.35 -16.96 6.00
CA LEU A 24 -1.08 -17.22 5.75
C LEU A 24 -1.91 -17.17 7.04
N GLU A 25 -1.35 -17.64 8.15
CA GLU A 25 -2.00 -17.53 9.47
C GLU A 25 -2.08 -16.09 9.96
N ALA A 26 -1.02 -15.30 9.77
CA ALA A 26 -0.98 -13.90 10.16
C ALA A 26 -1.86 -12.99 9.28
N GLU A 27 -2.12 -13.37 8.03
CA GLU A 27 -2.91 -12.59 7.06
C GLU A 27 -4.43 -12.72 7.21
N ARG A 28 -4.93 -13.46 8.21
CA ARG A 28 -6.37 -13.66 8.44
C ARG A 28 -7.12 -12.32 8.46
N PRO A 29 -8.28 -12.19 7.76
CA PRO A 29 -9.01 -10.92 7.70
C PRO A 29 -9.50 -10.45 9.07
N GLY A 30 -9.39 -9.15 9.32
CA GLY A 30 -9.87 -8.54 10.57
C GLY A 30 -9.16 -9.02 11.85
N PRO A 31 -9.77 -8.79 13.02
CA PRO A 31 -10.89 -7.86 13.22
C PRO A 31 -10.51 -6.42 12.82
N VAL A 32 -11.52 -5.64 12.41
CA VAL A 32 -11.38 -4.26 11.93
C VAL A 32 -12.07 -3.30 12.89
N VAL A 33 -11.45 -2.17 13.17
CA VAL A 33 -12.08 -1.06 13.89
C VAL A 33 -12.41 0.09 12.95
N LEU A 34 -13.65 0.58 13.03
CA LEU A 34 -14.04 1.87 12.45
C LEU A 34 -13.67 2.95 13.45
N MET A 35 -12.71 3.80 13.07
CA MET A 35 -12.17 4.84 13.92
C MET A 35 -12.60 6.22 13.43
N LEU A 36 -13.32 6.94 14.28
CA LEU A 36 -13.76 8.30 14.03
C LEU A 36 -12.65 9.31 14.37
N ASP A 37 -12.42 10.30 13.53
CA ASP A 37 -11.57 11.46 13.87
C ASP A 37 -12.23 12.28 15.00
N GLY A 38 -11.56 12.38 16.16
CA GLY A 38 -12.12 13.02 17.35
C GLY A 38 -12.32 14.54 17.21
N ASN A 39 -11.44 15.24 16.49
CA ASN A 39 -11.62 16.67 16.24
C ASN A 39 -12.82 16.90 15.31
N ALA A 40 -12.95 16.08 14.27
CA ALA A 40 -14.10 16.14 13.37
C ALA A 40 -15.42 15.80 14.09
N ALA A 41 -15.38 14.87 15.06
CA ALA A 41 -16.54 14.54 15.90
C ALA A 41 -16.95 15.70 16.80
N LEU A 42 -16.00 16.39 17.44
CA LEU A 42 -16.25 17.58 18.26
C LEU A 42 -16.88 18.70 17.41
N GLU A 43 -16.33 18.96 16.23
CA GLU A 43 -16.89 19.96 15.31
C GLU A 43 -18.30 19.59 14.85
N GLU A 44 -18.56 18.32 14.55
CA GLU A 44 -19.89 17.88 14.14
C GLU A 44 -20.90 18.02 15.28
N ALA A 45 -20.54 17.58 16.50
CA ALA A 45 -21.39 17.72 17.68
C ALA A 45 -21.76 19.19 17.92
N ALA A 46 -20.77 20.09 17.84
CA ALA A 46 -20.97 21.53 17.95
C ALA A 46 -21.87 22.08 16.83
N ARG A 47 -21.64 21.68 15.56
CA ARG A 47 -22.48 22.10 14.41
C ARG A 47 -23.93 21.63 14.54
N ARG A 48 -24.15 20.44 15.07
CA ARG A 48 -25.48 19.84 15.28
C ARG A 48 -26.17 20.32 16.56
N GLY A 49 -25.44 20.97 17.47
CA GLY A 49 -25.96 21.35 18.79
C GLY A 49 -26.27 20.14 19.69
N VAL A 50 -25.59 19.00 19.48
CA VAL A 50 -25.74 17.79 20.30
C VAL A 50 -24.51 17.58 21.16
N SER A 51 -24.66 16.83 22.26
CA SER A 51 -23.50 16.48 23.08
C SER A 51 -22.60 15.49 22.33
N LEU A 52 -21.28 15.54 22.57
CA LEU A 52 -20.35 14.57 22.01
C LEU A 52 -20.71 13.11 22.42
N PRO A 53 -21.07 12.80 23.68
CA PRO A 53 -21.54 11.46 24.06
C PRO A 53 -22.74 10.97 23.24
N ASP A 54 -23.71 11.83 22.94
CA ASP A 54 -24.89 11.46 22.14
C ASP A 54 -24.50 11.13 20.69
N LEU A 55 -23.65 11.96 20.08
CA LEU A 55 -23.12 11.72 18.73
C LEU A 55 -22.35 10.39 18.66
N LEU A 56 -21.50 10.12 19.65
CA LEU A 56 -20.76 8.87 19.75
C LEU A 56 -21.69 7.67 19.91
N ALA A 57 -22.73 7.78 20.74
CA ALA A 57 -23.73 6.73 20.91
C ALA A 57 -24.51 6.45 19.62
N GLU A 58 -24.83 7.47 18.82
CA GLU A 58 -25.42 7.34 17.49
C GLU A 58 -24.50 6.54 16.56
N TYR A 59 -23.24 6.94 16.43
CA TYR A 59 -22.26 6.28 15.56
C TYR A 59 -21.86 4.89 16.05
N ARG A 60 -21.92 4.62 17.36
CA ARG A 60 -21.68 3.29 17.92
C ARG A 60 -22.72 2.28 17.44
N LYS A 61 -23.98 2.69 17.26
CA LYS A 61 -25.03 1.84 16.66
C LYS A 61 -24.73 1.48 15.20
N LEU A 62 -23.97 2.32 14.52
CA LEU A 62 -23.49 2.12 13.14
C LEU A 62 -22.12 1.43 13.08
N GLY A 63 -21.64 0.83 14.17
CA GLY A 63 -20.42 0.02 14.21
C GLY A 63 -19.12 0.79 14.48
N VAL A 64 -19.19 2.11 14.76
CA VAL A 64 -18.01 2.89 15.19
C VAL A 64 -17.59 2.45 16.58
N ARG A 65 -16.34 1.99 16.70
CA ARG A 65 -15.78 1.44 17.94
C ARG A 65 -14.42 2.02 18.30
N GLY A 66 -13.88 2.94 17.50
CA GLY A 66 -12.64 3.63 17.83
C GLY A 66 -12.77 5.14 17.65
N VAL A 67 -11.93 5.87 18.38
CA VAL A 67 -11.81 7.33 18.25
C VAL A 67 -10.34 7.73 18.23
N GLY A 68 -9.98 8.58 17.27
CA GLY A 68 -8.68 9.22 17.20
C GLY A 68 -8.65 10.48 18.06
N VAL A 69 -7.83 10.49 19.09
CA VAL A 69 -7.75 11.58 20.07
C VAL A 69 -6.48 12.36 19.85
N TYR A 70 -6.60 13.64 19.53
CA TYR A 70 -5.44 14.51 19.33
C TYR A 70 -4.87 14.97 20.66
N GLU A 71 -3.56 15.13 20.70
CA GLU A 71 -2.90 15.86 21.78
C GLU A 71 -3.43 17.30 21.83
N SER A 72 -3.68 17.79 23.04
CA SER A 72 -4.18 19.16 23.23
C SER A 72 -3.11 20.18 22.89
N THR A 73 -3.54 21.33 22.39
CA THR A 73 -2.71 22.54 22.28
C THR A 73 -3.11 23.57 23.34
N VAL A 74 -2.31 24.63 23.51
CA VAL A 74 -2.70 25.76 24.37
C VAL A 74 -4.02 26.38 23.90
N ALA A 75 -4.23 26.49 22.58
CA ALA A 75 -5.48 26.99 22.00
C ALA A 75 -6.69 26.15 22.42
N ASP A 76 -6.54 24.82 22.52
CA ASP A 76 -7.61 23.94 22.95
C ASP A 76 -7.94 24.14 24.43
N LEU A 77 -6.92 24.36 25.28
CA LEU A 77 -7.13 24.70 26.68
C LEU A 77 -7.83 26.06 26.85
N VAL A 78 -7.50 27.04 26.01
CA VAL A 78 -8.18 28.34 25.98
C VAL A 78 -9.64 28.18 25.56
N ARG A 79 -9.91 27.41 24.50
CA ARG A 79 -11.28 27.13 24.03
C ARG A 79 -12.09 26.38 25.07
N ALA A 80 -11.46 25.50 25.85
CA ALA A 80 -12.07 24.80 26.98
C ALA A 80 -12.22 25.67 28.25
N GLY A 81 -11.76 26.93 28.23
CA GLY A 81 -11.83 27.84 29.37
C GLY A 81 -10.90 27.48 30.54
N ARG A 82 -9.91 26.61 30.32
CA ARG A 82 -8.94 26.16 31.34
C ARG A 82 -7.74 27.10 31.46
N VAL A 83 -7.44 27.86 30.41
CA VAL A 83 -6.31 28.79 30.35
C VAL A 83 -6.78 30.11 29.75
N LEU A 84 -6.35 31.22 30.33
CA LEU A 84 -6.37 32.52 29.69
C LEU A 84 -4.99 32.76 29.06
N TYR A 85 -4.95 33.04 27.76
CA TYR A 85 -3.73 33.28 27.00
C TYR A 85 -3.78 34.68 26.38
N GLN A 86 -2.74 35.49 26.61
CA GLN A 86 -2.68 36.88 26.13
C GLN A 86 -1.26 37.27 25.72
N PRO A 87 -1.08 38.08 24.66
CA PRO A 87 0.18 38.75 24.38
C PRO A 87 0.58 39.67 25.54
N GLY A 88 1.86 39.69 25.86
CA GLY A 88 2.43 40.54 26.91
C GLY A 88 2.24 42.03 26.63
N ALA A 89 2.23 42.44 25.36
CA ALA A 89 1.92 43.82 24.98
C ALA A 89 0.51 44.24 25.42
N THR A 90 -0.47 43.35 25.28
CA THR A 90 -1.85 43.56 25.74
C THR A 90 -1.88 43.67 27.27
N LEU A 91 -1.21 42.76 27.98
CA LEU A 91 -1.17 42.77 29.44
C LEU A 91 -0.40 43.98 29.99
N ARG A 92 0.64 44.45 29.31
CA ARG A 92 1.38 45.66 29.69
C ARG A 92 0.54 46.92 29.56
N LEU A 93 -0.34 46.98 28.56
CA LEU A 93 -1.27 48.09 28.38
C LEU A 93 -2.36 48.09 29.46
N LEU A 94 -2.88 46.92 29.80
CA LEU A 94 -3.91 46.76 30.83
C LEU A 94 -3.34 46.91 32.26
N PHE A 95 -2.12 46.42 32.49
CA PHE A 95 -1.46 46.37 33.80
C PHE A 95 0.00 46.86 33.71
N PRO A 96 0.23 48.18 33.59
CA PRO A 96 1.58 48.74 33.40
C PRO A 96 2.58 48.41 34.52
N GLU A 97 2.10 48.28 35.77
CA GLU A 97 2.93 48.02 36.94
C GLU A 97 3.23 46.53 37.17
N ALA A 98 2.59 45.63 36.42
CA ALA A 98 2.65 44.19 36.67
C ALA A 98 3.93 43.52 36.17
N GLY A 99 4.80 44.23 35.44
CA GLY A 99 6.07 43.68 34.96
C GLY A 99 5.97 42.71 33.78
N PHE A 100 4.85 42.68 33.05
CA PHE A 100 4.74 41.92 31.80
C PHE A 100 5.68 42.46 30.72
N ASP A 101 6.42 41.57 30.05
CA ASP A 101 7.28 41.90 28.92
C ASP A 101 6.43 41.95 27.63
N PRO A 102 6.43 43.06 26.88
CA PRO A 102 5.61 43.21 25.68
C PRO A 102 5.94 42.23 24.56
N GLY A 103 7.17 41.71 24.50
CA GLY A 103 7.61 40.74 23.49
C GLY A 103 7.25 39.28 23.79
N TRP A 104 6.65 39.02 24.96
CA TRP A 104 6.35 37.67 25.45
C TRP A 104 4.85 37.37 25.34
N TYR A 105 4.48 36.11 25.55
CA TYR A 105 3.10 35.65 25.59
C TYR A 105 2.84 34.92 26.89
N TYR A 106 1.75 35.25 27.56
CA TYR A 106 1.48 34.78 28.92
C TYR A 106 0.22 33.92 28.98
N ALA A 107 0.33 32.82 29.72
CA ALA A 107 -0.77 31.92 30.07
C ALA A 107 -1.03 31.96 31.58
N THR A 108 -2.29 31.99 32.00
CA THR A 108 -2.70 31.80 33.41
C THR A 108 -3.86 30.82 33.48
N GLY A 109 -3.95 30.06 34.56
CA GLY A 109 -4.96 29.01 34.76
C GLY A 109 -4.69 28.22 36.04
N ASP A 110 -5.29 27.03 36.14
CA ASP A 110 -5.09 26.14 37.29
C ASP A 110 -3.61 25.73 37.45
N GLU A 111 -3.15 25.53 38.69
CA GLU A 111 -1.76 25.16 39.00
C GLU A 111 -1.33 23.87 38.28
N ALA A 112 -2.24 22.89 38.15
CA ALA A 112 -1.98 21.65 37.43
C ALA A 112 -1.68 21.90 35.94
N VAL A 113 -2.41 22.83 35.32
CA VAL A 113 -2.22 23.19 33.91
C VAL A 113 -0.92 23.98 33.75
N LEU A 114 -0.68 24.98 34.59
CA LEU A 114 0.56 25.76 34.54
C LEU A 114 1.80 24.89 34.79
N SER A 115 1.72 23.92 35.70
CA SER A 115 2.78 22.95 35.92
C SER A 115 3.06 22.10 34.68
N ARG A 116 2.01 21.69 33.94
CA ARG A 116 2.13 20.96 32.67
C ARG A 116 2.77 21.82 31.58
N LEU A 117 2.35 23.08 31.41
CA LEU A 117 2.95 24.01 30.45
C LEU A 117 4.43 24.27 30.77
N ARG A 118 4.79 24.34 32.06
CA ARG A 118 6.15 24.57 32.54
C ARG A 118 7.13 23.46 32.12
N THR A 119 6.66 22.22 32.00
CA THR A 119 7.52 21.07 31.67
C THR A 119 7.36 20.58 30.24
N ALA A 120 6.36 21.08 29.49
CA ALA A 120 6.07 20.65 28.14
C ALA A 120 7.16 21.01 27.11
N TRP A 121 7.88 22.12 27.33
CA TRP A 121 8.82 22.69 26.35
C TRP A 121 10.13 23.15 26.96
N ARG A 122 11.20 23.14 26.16
CA ARG A 122 12.53 23.64 26.49
C ARG A 122 12.68 25.12 26.12
N LEU A 123 11.71 25.95 26.54
CA LEU A 123 11.70 27.39 26.30
C LEU A 123 12.09 28.17 27.57
N PRO A 124 12.69 29.37 27.42
CA PRO A 124 12.78 30.34 28.50
C PRO A 124 11.40 30.66 29.08
N GLN A 125 11.32 30.84 30.39
CA GLN A 125 10.07 31.08 31.10
C GLN A 125 10.16 32.33 31.97
N HIS A 126 9.10 33.11 31.99
CA HIS A 126 8.97 34.31 32.83
C HIS A 126 7.72 34.20 33.68
N ARG A 127 7.87 34.13 35.01
CA ARG A 127 6.73 34.04 35.94
C ARG A 127 6.40 35.44 36.48
N VAL A 128 5.16 35.86 36.31
CA VAL A 128 4.63 37.11 36.86
C VAL A 128 3.49 36.77 37.81
N TYR A 129 3.50 37.35 39.01
CA TYR A 129 2.39 37.24 39.95
C TYR A 129 1.62 38.56 39.97
N TRP A 130 0.35 38.53 39.58
CA TRP A 130 -0.49 39.71 39.52
C TRP A 130 -1.93 39.38 39.90
N GLU A 131 -2.54 40.20 40.75
CA GLU A 131 -3.95 40.06 41.20
C GLU A 131 -4.30 38.64 41.67
N GLY A 132 -3.43 38.04 42.46
CA GLY A 132 -3.68 36.69 43.01
C GLY A 132 -3.45 35.55 42.03
N ARG A 133 -3.04 35.82 40.79
CA ARG A 133 -2.82 34.82 39.74
C ARG A 133 -1.35 34.73 39.34
N VAL A 134 -0.93 33.51 39.01
CA VAL A 134 0.37 33.24 38.40
C VAL A 134 0.20 33.25 36.89
N TRP A 135 1.03 34.06 36.22
CA TRP A 135 1.15 34.11 34.77
C TRP A 135 2.49 33.50 34.36
N LEU A 136 2.44 32.53 33.47
CA LEU A 136 3.60 31.88 32.88
C LEU A 136 3.81 32.42 31.46
N GLY A 137 4.92 33.13 31.27
CA GLY A 137 5.31 33.78 30.04
C GLY A 137 6.30 32.95 29.22
N PHE A 138 6.16 33.01 27.89
CA PHE A 138 7.07 32.43 26.90
C PHE A 138 7.49 33.48 25.86
N PRO A 139 8.71 33.40 25.30
CA PRO A 139 9.22 34.38 24.34
C PRO A 139 8.67 34.21 22.92
N VAL A 140 7.84 33.21 22.68
CA VAL A 140 7.23 32.89 21.37
C VAL A 140 5.75 32.59 21.55
N ASN A 141 4.98 32.69 20.46
CA ASN A 141 3.57 32.32 20.47
C ASN A 141 3.43 30.78 20.55
N VAL A 142 3.02 30.30 21.72
CA VAL A 142 2.84 28.88 22.04
C VAL A 142 1.40 28.38 21.86
N GLU A 143 0.51 29.18 21.27
CA GLU A 143 -0.92 28.85 21.13
C GLU A 143 -1.15 27.49 20.46
N LYS A 144 -0.34 27.15 19.45
CA LYS A 144 -0.43 25.86 18.72
C LYS A 144 0.48 24.76 19.28
N PHE A 145 1.21 25.02 20.35
CA PHE A 145 2.18 24.07 20.88
C PHE A 145 1.47 22.95 21.61
N PRO A 146 1.94 21.69 21.49
CA PRO A 146 1.34 20.56 22.19
C PRO A 146 1.61 20.64 23.69
N VAL A 147 0.56 20.44 24.49
CA VAL A 147 0.62 20.52 25.96
C VAL A 147 0.44 19.17 26.65
N GLY A 148 0.04 18.13 25.92
CA GLY A 148 -0.21 16.79 26.45
C GLY A 148 -1.62 16.28 26.19
N PRO A 149 -1.94 15.08 26.71
CA PRO A 149 -3.19 14.41 26.43
C PRO A 149 -4.42 15.19 26.94
N PRO A 150 -5.55 15.18 26.20
CA PRO A 150 -6.83 15.71 26.69
C PRO A 150 -7.48 14.71 27.67
N ASP A 151 -7.15 14.83 28.95
CA ASP A 151 -7.56 13.85 29.98
C ASP A 151 -9.08 13.64 30.05
N GLU A 152 -9.88 14.72 29.94
CA GLU A 152 -11.35 14.65 29.96
C GLU A 152 -11.92 13.85 28.78
N LEU A 153 -11.36 14.04 27.59
CA LEU A 153 -11.77 13.29 26.39
C LEU A 153 -11.35 11.82 26.49
N LEU A 154 -10.13 11.57 26.98
CA LEU A 154 -9.65 10.19 27.18
C LEU A 154 -10.54 9.43 28.15
N GLU A 155 -10.95 10.05 29.25
CA GLU A 155 -11.84 9.42 30.23
C GLU A 155 -13.21 9.09 29.65
N LEU A 156 -13.76 9.98 28.81
CA LEU A 156 -14.99 9.70 28.08
C LEU A 156 -14.84 8.50 27.14
N TYR A 157 -13.74 8.42 26.38
CA TYR A 157 -13.54 7.36 25.40
C TYR A 157 -13.16 6.00 26.01
N ARG A 158 -12.57 5.97 27.21
CA ARG A 158 -12.26 4.73 27.95
C ARG A 158 -13.50 3.86 28.21
N GLN A 159 -14.70 4.42 28.09
CA GLN A 159 -15.99 3.75 28.21
C GLN A 159 -16.34 2.85 26.99
N GLY A 160 -15.37 2.06 26.52
CA GLY A 160 -15.57 1.01 25.51
C GLY A 160 -15.21 1.40 24.07
N TYR A 161 -14.40 2.45 23.86
CA TYR A 161 -13.79 2.73 22.56
C TYR A 161 -12.32 2.29 22.51
N TYR A 162 -11.91 1.85 21.33
CA TYR A 162 -10.51 1.66 20.97
C TYR A 162 -9.87 3.04 20.68
N ILE A 163 -8.91 3.45 21.51
CA ILE A 163 -8.41 4.83 21.51
C ILE A 163 -7.11 4.93 20.70
N GLY A 164 -7.13 5.73 19.64
CA GLY A 164 -5.94 6.08 18.87
C GLY A 164 -5.40 7.45 19.28
N TYR A 165 -4.35 7.50 20.09
CA TYR A 165 -3.75 8.76 20.53
C TYR A 165 -2.85 9.36 19.45
N ARG A 166 -3.01 10.65 19.18
CA ARG A 166 -2.33 11.38 18.09
C ARG A 166 -1.42 12.47 18.65
N PRO A 167 -0.20 12.11 19.11
CA PRO A 167 0.77 13.08 19.59
C PRO A 167 1.32 13.92 18.43
N ILE A 168 1.68 15.16 18.74
CA ILE A 168 2.18 16.16 17.80
C ILE A 168 3.71 16.28 17.97
N ASN A 169 4.46 16.19 16.86
CA ASN A 169 5.87 16.50 16.87
C ASN A 169 6.09 18.02 16.95
N HIS A 170 7.02 18.47 17.80
CA HIS A 170 7.40 19.89 17.88
C HIS A 170 8.88 20.04 18.28
N PRO A 171 9.66 20.91 17.64
CA PRO A 171 11.09 21.08 17.93
C PRO A 171 11.41 21.43 19.39
N ASP A 172 10.66 22.37 19.98
CA ASP A 172 10.90 22.82 21.36
C ASP A 172 10.34 21.87 22.44
N ARG A 173 9.79 20.72 22.04
CA ARG A 173 9.16 19.78 22.98
C ARG A 173 10.19 19.18 23.92
N ALA A 174 9.82 19.04 25.20
CA ALA A 174 10.61 18.30 26.16
C ALA A 174 10.44 16.78 25.98
N TYR A 175 11.55 16.05 26.08
CA TYR A 175 11.62 14.60 26.10
C TYR A 175 12.25 14.13 27.42
N PRO A 176 11.85 12.97 27.98
CA PRO A 176 10.92 11.99 27.40
C PRO A 176 9.46 12.43 27.44
N VAL A 177 8.67 11.94 26.48
CA VAL A 177 7.22 12.18 26.43
C VAL A 177 6.48 11.09 27.18
N ALA A 178 5.62 11.49 28.12
CA ALA A 178 4.70 10.57 28.78
C ALA A 178 3.52 10.26 27.86
N PHE A 179 3.25 8.96 27.66
CA PHE A 179 2.05 8.51 26.95
C PHE A 179 0.92 8.27 27.96
N PRO A 180 -0.32 8.71 27.67
CA PRO A 180 -1.45 8.48 28.55
C PRO A 180 -1.79 6.99 28.67
N GLU A 181 -2.21 6.56 29.86
CA GLU A 181 -2.71 5.20 30.07
C GLU A 181 -4.04 4.95 29.34
N GLY A 182 -4.36 3.68 29.06
CA GLY A 182 -5.63 3.28 28.45
C GLY A 182 -5.77 3.62 26.96
N VAL A 183 -4.72 4.11 26.31
CA VAL A 183 -4.68 4.20 24.84
C VAL A 183 -4.41 2.83 24.23
N SER A 184 -4.97 2.57 23.06
CA SER A 184 -4.84 1.26 22.40
C SER A 184 -3.82 1.27 21.26
N ILE A 185 -3.57 2.45 20.67
CA ILE A 185 -2.60 2.65 19.59
C ILE A 185 -2.13 4.11 19.53
N VAL A 186 -0.91 4.34 19.03
CA VAL A 186 -0.41 5.68 18.70
C VAL A 186 -0.47 5.92 17.18
N ILE A 187 -1.03 7.05 16.77
CA ILE A 187 -1.13 7.48 15.37
C ILE A 187 -0.54 8.89 15.27
N PHE A 188 0.73 9.01 14.89
CA PHE A 188 1.41 10.31 14.86
C PHE A 188 0.64 11.36 14.04
N ALA A 189 0.55 12.58 14.57
CA ALA A 189 -0.09 13.69 13.87
C ALA A 189 0.89 14.37 12.90
N GLY A 190 0.38 14.82 11.74
CA GLY A 190 1.16 15.56 10.75
C GLY A 190 2.00 14.67 9.83
N THR A 191 3.06 15.24 9.27
CA THR A 191 3.95 14.61 8.27
C THR A 191 5.20 13.98 8.89
N GLU A 192 5.37 14.06 10.20
CA GLU A 192 6.53 13.58 10.94
C GLU A 192 6.10 12.70 12.10
N ALA A 193 6.90 11.68 12.41
CA ALA A 193 6.73 10.93 13.64
C ALA A 193 7.21 11.73 14.85
N LEU A 194 6.64 11.45 16.02
CA LEU A 194 7.05 12.11 17.26
C LEU A 194 8.54 11.84 17.53
N GLY A 195 9.29 12.89 17.85
CA GLY A 195 10.73 12.81 18.15
C GLY A 195 11.61 12.91 16.91
N TYR A 196 11.06 13.14 15.71
CA TYR A 196 11.89 13.46 14.56
C TYR A 196 12.53 14.86 14.70
N PRO A 197 13.82 15.05 14.37
CA PRO A 197 14.79 14.02 13.96
C PRO A 197 15.53 13.33 15.12
N ASP A 198 15.67 13.97 16.28
CA ASP A 198 16.72 13.64 17.26
C ASP A 198 16.31 12.66 18.37
N HIS A 199 15.02 12.51 18.64
CA HIS A 199 14.46 11.77 19.78
C HIS A 199 13.71 10.47 19.39
N LEU A 200 13.82 10.00 18.14
CA LEU A 200 13.10 8.81 17.64
C LEU A 200 13.34 7.54 18.48
N GLN A 201 14.59 7.30 18.93
CA GLN A 201 14.92 6.12 19.74
C GLN A 201 14.35 6.18 21.15
N GLU A 202 14.27 7.38 21.72
CA GLU A 202 13.70 7.62 23.04
C GLU A 202 12.19 7.41 22.99
N VAL A 203 11.53 7.94 21.96
CA VAL A 203 10.11 7.72 21.68
C VAL A 203 9.81 6.24 21.45
N ALA A 204 10.60 5.54 20.62
CA ALA A 204 10.42 4.11 20.37
C ALA A 204 10.50 3.26 21.64
N ARG A 205 11.37 3.63 22.59
CA ARG A 205 11.51 2.95 23.89
C ARG A 205 10.37 3.26 24.86
N GLY A 206 9.81 4.47 24.79
CA GLY A 206 8.73 4.91 25.68
C GLY A 206 7.32 4.51 25.22
N LEU A 207 7.14 3.99 24.00
CA LEU A 207 5.83 3.62 23.45
C LEU A 207 5.28 2.35 24.11
N PRO A 208 4.14 2.41 24.82
CA PRO A 208 3.57 1.25 25.51
C PRO A 208 2.68 0.39 24.60
N VAL A 209 2.32 0.91 23.41
CA VAL A 209 1.34 0.32 22.50
C VAL A 209 1.84 0.38 21.05
N PRO A 210 1.23 -0.40 20.13
CA PRO A 210 1.59 -0.35 18.71
C PRO A 210 1.44 1.05 18.10
N VAL A 211 2.08 1.25 16.95
CA VAL A 211 1.94 2.46 16.13
C VAL A 211 1.16 2.18 14.85
N ALA A 212 0.40 3.16 14.36
CA ALA A 212 -0.34 3.05 13.11
C ALA A 212 0.49 3.54 11.93
N PHE A 213 0.62 2.69 10.90
CA PHE A 213 1.14 3.08 9.60
C PHE A 213 0.00 3.57 8.70
N ILE A 214 0.05 4.84 8.30
CA ILE A 214 -0.94 5.47 7.41
C ILE A 214 -0.55 5.23 5.95
N GLU A 215 -1.30 4.38 5.24
CA GLU A 215 -1.01 4.07 3.82
C GLU A 215 -1.11 5.34 2.95
N GLY A 216 -0.06 5.63 2.18
CA GLY A 216 0.00 6.79 1.28
C GLY A 216 0.47 8.10 1.92
N ALA A 217 0.64 8.16 3.25
CA ALA A 217 1.17 9.31 3.97
C ALA A 217 2.39 8.90 4.82
N ARG A 218 3.53 8.64 4.15
CA ARG A 218 4.76 8.22 4.83
C ARG A 218 5.32 9.39 5.64
N GLN A 219 5.38 9.22 6.97
CA GLN A 219 5.87 10.24 7.89
C GLN A 219 7.39 10.15 8.07
N ALA A 220 8.07 11.29 8.15
CA ALA A 220 9.50 11.33 8.43
C ALA A 220 9.81 10.70 9.79
N GLY A 221 10.84 9.86 9.87
CA GLY A 221 11.24 9.17 11.10
C GLY A 221 10.41 7.92 11.48
N PHE A 222 9.27 7.67 10.82
CA PHE A 222 8.38 6.54 11.17
C PHE A 222 9.08 5.19 11.09
N ASP A 223 9.86 4.95 10.03
CA ASP A 223 10.54 3.67 9.80
C ASP A 223 11.52 3.32 10.94
N ALA A 224 12.15 4.32 11.56
CA ALA A 224 13.08 4.10 12.67
C ALA A 224 12.36 3.63 13.95
N ILE A 225 11.12 4.08 14.16
CA ILE A 225 10.24 3.65 15.25
C ILE A 225 9.64 2.27 14.92
N ALA A 226 9.12 2.10 13.71
CA ALA A 226 8.52 0.85 13.23
C ALA A 226 9.48 -0.35 13.25
N ALA A 227 10.79 -0.11 13.21
CA ALA A 227 11.81 -1.16 13.36
C ALA A 227 11.88 -1.76 14.78
N ARG A 228 11.25 -1.13 15.78
CA ARG A 228 11.34 -1.52 17.21
C ARG A 228 9.98 -1.65 17.88
N VAL A 229 8.93 -1.09 17.28
CA VAL A 229 7.59 -1.04 17.85
C VAL A 229 6.63 -1.76 16.91
N PRO A 230 5.71 -2.61 17.43
CA PRO A 230 4.68 -3.25 16.63
C PRO A 230 3.86 -2.27 15.80
N VAL A 231 3.49 -2.65 14.58
CA VAL A 231 2.79 -1.78 13.63
C VAL A 231 1.44 -2.36 13.23
N LEU A 232 0.42 -1.50 13.19
CA LEU A 232 -0.88 -1.77 12.62
C LEU A 232 -1.13 -0.89 11.40
N ARG A 233 -1.81 -1.43 10.38
CA ARG A 233 -2.09 -0.69 9.16
C ARG A 233 -3.41 0.09 9.27
N LEU A 234 -3.33 1.37 8.95
CA LEU A 234 -4.43 2.31 8.98
C LEU A 234 -4.71 2.87 7.58
N PHE A 235 -5.97 2.80 7.17
CA PHE A 235 -6.46 3.41 5.95
C PHE A 235 -7.26 4.67 6.28
N SER A 236 -6.92 5.76 5.60
CA SER A 236 -7.59 7.05 5.73
C SER A 236 -7.58 7.74 4.38
N LEU A 237 -8.66 8.48 4.08
CA LEU A 237 -8.69 9.39 2.94
C LEU A 237 -8.33 10.81 3.40
N GLN A 238 -7.65 11.55 2.53
CA GLN A 238 -7.50 13.00 2.72
C GLN A 238 -8.89 13.65 2.77
N ALA A 239 -9.07 14.60 3.68
CA ALA A 239 -10.39 15.17 3.97
C ALA A 239 -11.01 15.82 2.72
N GLU A 240 -10.20 16.58 1.98
CA GLU A 240 -10.60 17.28 0.76
C GLU A 240 -11.02 16.31 -0.35
N TRP A 241 -10.40 15.13 -0.40
CA TRP A 241 -10.72 14.11 -1.38
C TRP A 241 -11.97 13.32 -0.98
N GLN A 242 -12.11 12.97 0.30
CA GLN A 242 -13.30 12.27 0.80
C GLN A 242 -14.57 13.09 0.52
N LEU A 243 -14.53 14.41 0.75
CA LEU A 243 -15.68 15.29 0.54
C LEU A 243 -16.16 15.36 -0.93
N LYS A 244 -15.25 15.12 -1.89
CA LYS A 244 -15.58 15.09 -3.33
C LYS A 244 -16.28 13.79 -3.75
N LEU A 245 -16.24 12.74 -2.93
CA LEU A 245 -16.81 11.44 -3.26
C LEU A 245 -18.23 11.31 -2.70
N ALA A 246 -19.06 10.53 -3.41
CA ALA A 246 -20.29 10.02 -2.84
C ALA A 246 -19.96 9.09 -1.65
N PRO A 247 -20.78 9.09 -0.57
CA PRO A 247 -20.59 8.22 0.59
C PRO A 247 -20.30 6.77 0.23
N GLU A 248 -21.06 6.21 -0.71
CA GLU A 248 -20.99 4.81 -1.10
C GLU A 248 -19.67 4.50 -1.84
N VAL A 249 -19.23 5.43 -2.71
CA VAL A 249 -17.96 5.32 -3.44
C VAL A 249 -16.76 5.41 -2.48
N ALA A 250 -16.84 6.28 -1.47
CA ALA A 250 -15.82 6.33 -0.43
C ALA A 250 -15.82 5.04 0.39
N ALA A 251 -16.99 4.58 0.83
CA ALA A 251 -17.15 3.34 1.61
C ALA A 251 -16.56 2.13 0.89
N ASP A 252 -16.77 2.00 -0.42
CA ASP A 252 -16.17 0.92 -1.22
C ASP A 252 -14.63 0.94 -1.20
N LYS A 253 -14.00 2.12 -1.09
CA LYS A 253 -12.53 2.22 -0.93
C LYS A 253 -12.08 1.74 0.45
N TYR A 254 -12.83 2.05 1.50
CA TYR A 254 -12.57 1.55 2.86
C TYR A 254 -12.74 0.03 2.94
N LEU A 255 -13.80 -0.50 2.32
CA LEU A 255 -14.02 -1.95 2.19
C LEU A 255 -12.88 -2.63 1.43
N LEU A 256 -12.42 -2.04 0.33
CA LEU A 256 -11.27 -2.54 -0.43
C LEU A 256 -10.00 -2.58 0.44
N ALA A 257 -9.77 -1.54 1.25
CA ALA A 257 -8.62 -1.45 2.13
C ALA A 257 -8.62 -2.58 3.20
N ALA A 258 -9.78 -2.89 3.78
CA ALA A 258 -9.93 -3.99 4.72
C ALA A 258 -9.84 -5.37 4.05
N ARG A 259 -10.65 -5.61 3.01
CA ARG A 259 -10.78 -6.91 2.33
C ARG A 259 -9.51 -7.32 1.59
N GLU A 260 -8.92 -6.40 0.83
CA GLU A 260 -7.89 -6.75 -0.15
C GLU A 260 -6.48 -6.28 0.24
N ARG A 261 -6.35 -5.40 1.24
CA ARG A 261 -5.04 -4.88 1.69
C ARG A 261 -4.80 -5.13 3.17
N GLY A 262 -5.72 -5.77 3.89
CA GLY A 262 -5.52 -6.15 5.28
C GLY A 262 -5.40 -4.99 6.27
N HIS A 263 -5.97 -3.82 5.97
CA HIS A 263 -6.06 -2.74 6.95
C HIS A 263 -7.01 -3.13 8.08
N GLN A 264 -6.59 -2.91 9.32
CA GLN A 264 -7.40 -3.19 10.51
C GLN A 264 -7.98 -1.92 11.13
N ILE A 265 -7.46 -0.74 10.78
CA ILE A 265 -7.99 0.54 11.25
C ILE A 265 -8.51 1.31 10.05
N LEU A 266 -9.82 1.54 10.03
CA LEU A 266 -10.51 2.33 9.03
C LEU A 266 -10.81 3.70 9.64
N TYR A 267 -9.89 4.65 9.42
CA TYR A 267 -9.94 5.98 10.00
C TYR A 267 -10.70 6.94 9.07
N PHE A 268 -11.81 7.50 9.54
CA PHE A 268 -12.68 8.33 8.72
C PHE A 268 -13.08 9.63 9.43
N ARG A 269 -13.55 10.58 8.61
CA ARG A 269 -14.17 11.82 9.08
C ARG A 269 -15.65 11.81 8.70
N PRO A 270 -16.55 12.37 9.51
CA PRO A 270 -17.94 12.53 9.12
C PRO A 270 -18.10 13.39 7.87
N TYR A 271 -19.15 13.13 7.10
CA TYR A 271 -19.59 14.04 6.05
C TYR A 271 -20.30 15.27 6.66
N PRO A 272 -20.46 16.37 5.89
CA PRO A 272 -21.13 17.57 6.40
C PRO A 272 -22.58 17.37 6.84
N THR A 273 -23.26 16.34 6.30
CA THR A 273 -24.65 16.01 6.69
C THR A 273 -24.70 14.61 7.35
N PRO A 274 -25.46 14.45 8.45
CA PRO A 274 -25.56 13.17 9.17
C PRO A 274 -25.99 12.00 8.28
N GLU A 275 -26.94 12.24 7.38
CA GLU A 275 -27.49 11.20 6.49
C GLU A 275 -26.41 10.63 5.56
N ARG A 276 -25.46 11.48 5.12
CA ARG A 276 -24.34 11.03 4.29
C ARG A 276 -23.35 10.20 5.10
N THR A 277 -23.09 10.58 6.36
CA THR A 277 -22.25 9.78 7.26
C THR A 277 -22.90 8.42 7.55
N GLU A 278 -24.22 8.40 7.79
CA GLU A 278 -24.96 7.17 8.01
C GLU A 278 -24.90 6.24 6.81
N ARG A 279 -25.15 6.73 5.58
CA ARG A 279 -25.03 5.91 4.36
C ARG A 279 -23.62 5.36 4.17
N PHE A 280 -22.59 6.17 4.44
CA PHE A 280 -21.19 5.74 4.40
C PHE A 280 -20.94 4.59 5.39
N LEU A 281 -21.35 4.76 6.65
CA LEU A 281 -21.12 3.76 7.70
C LEU A 281 -21.89 2.47 7.46
N ARG A 282 -23.19 2.55 7.10
CA ARG A 282 -24.01 1.38 6.78
C ARG A 282 -23.41 0.56 5.65
N ARG A 283 -22.97 1.22 4.57
CA ARG A 283 -22.30 0.56 3.44
C ARG A 283 -21.03 -0.17 3.87
N ILE A 284 -20.24 0.42 4.78
CA ILE A 284 -19.05 -0.25 5.32
C ILE A 284 -19.44 -1.44 6.19
N THR A 285 -20.38 -1.29 7.13
CA THR A 285 -20.74 -2.37 8.05
C THR A 285 -21.34 -3.56 7.31
N GLU A 286 -22.28 -3.32 6.40
CA GLU A 286 -22.89 -4.36 5.55
C GLU A 286 -21.83 -5.03 4.66
N GLY A 287 -20.89 -4.25 4.10
CA GLY A 287 -19.79 -4.79 3.32
C GLY A 287 -18.81 -5.63 4.14
N LEU A 288 -18.49 -5.24 5.38
CA LEU A 288 -17.62 -6.04 6.23
C LEU A 288 -18.30 -7.37 6.64
N GLU A 289 -19.58 -7.31 6.99
CA GLU A 289 -20.40 -8.49 7.33
C GLU A 289 -20.52 -9.45 6.14
N ALA A 290 -20.86 -8.95 4.95
CA ALA A 290 -20.95 -9.75 3.73
C ALA A 290 -19.62 -10.41 3.34
N SER A 291 -18.48 -9.91 3.85
CA SER A 291 -17.15 -10.50 3.65
C SER A 291 -16.65 -11.33 4.82
N GLY A 292 -17.46 -11.54 5.86
CA GLY A 292 -17.07 -12.27 7.06
C GLY A 292 -15.92 -11.62 7.82
N ILE A 293 -15.73 -10.30 7.69
CA ILE A 293 -14.68 -9.55 8.39
C ILE A 293 -15.29 -8.95 9.67
N PRO A 294 -14.95 -9.45 10.87
CA PRO A 294 -15.59 -9.00 12.09
C PRO A 294 -15.14 -7.58 12.48
N LEU A 295 -16.07 -6.80 13.02
CA LEU A 295 -15.76 -5.57 13.73
C LEU A 295 -15.21 -5.88 15.12
N GLY A 296 -14.08 -5.27 15.49
CA GLY A 296 -13.45 -5.50 16.79
C GLY A 296 -12.09 -4.84 16.90
N GLU A 297 -11.39 -5.13 18.00
CA GLU A 297 -10.09 -4.55 18.27
C GLU A 297 -9.00 -5.16 17.39
N PRO A 298 -8.23 -4.34 16.64
CA PRO A 298 -7.12 -4.79 15.83
C PRO A 298 -6.10 -5.57 16.64
N ARG A 299 -5.54 -6.61 16.02
CA ARG A 299 -4.44 -7.39 16.59
C ARG A 299 -3.21 -7.26 15.71
N VAL A 300 -2.05 -7.04 16.33
CA VAL A 300 -0.77 -7.01 15.63
C VAL A 300 -0.55 -8.36 14.95
N ARG A 301 -0.17 -8.32 13.67
CA ARG A 301 0.11 -9.49 12.85
C ARG A 301 1.61 -9.73 12.80
N GLU A 302 2.12 -10.44 13.78
CA GLU A 302 3.52 -10.87 13.79
C GLU A 302 3.64 -12.30 13.29
N PHE A 303 4.69 -12.57 12.53
CA PHE A 303 5.06 -13.93 12.15
C PHE A 303 6.57 -14.01 11.97
N THR A 304 7.12 -15.19 12.27
CA THR A 304 8.53 -15.47 12.01
C THR A 304 8.64 -16.21 10.68
N PRO A 305 9.40 -15.69 9.70
CA PRO A 305 9.61 -16.39 8.44
C PRO A 305 10.25 -17.78 8.66
N SER A 306 9.67 -18.82 8.07
CA SER A 306 10.18 -20.18 8.20
C SER A 306 11.54 -20.34 7.48
N PRO A 307 12.54 -21.02 8.09
CA PRO A 307 13.82 -21.32 7.43
C PRO A 307 13.68 -22.10 6.11
N LEU A 308 12.58 -22.85 5.92
CA LEU A 308 12.29 -23.58 4.68
C LEU A 308 12.27 -22.66 3.45
N ARG A 309 12.05 -21.35 3.63
CA ARG A 309 12.09 -20.36 2.56
C ARG A 309 13.38 -20.38 1.75
N TYR A 310 14.52 -20.76 2.35
CA TYR A 310 15.80 -20.78 1.66
C TYR A 310 15.87 -21.85 0.56
N ALA A 311 15.01 -22.88 0.61
CA ALA A 311 14.87 -23.83 -0.49
C ALA A 311 14.47 -23.13 -1.80
N ALA A 312 13.76 -22.00 -1.73
CA ALA A 312 13.37 -21.23 -2.90
C ALA A 312 14.57 -20.73 -3.72
N TRP A 313 15.75 -20.53 -3.10
CA TRP A 313 16.97 -20.20 -3.85
C TRP A 313 17.39 -21.31 -4.81
N ALA A 314 17.22 -22.58 -4.45
CA ALA A 314 17.48 -23.70 -5.36
C ALA A 314 16.53 -23.66 -6.56
N GLY A 315 15.26 -23.30 -6.34
CA GLY A 315 14.28 -23.08 -7.40
C GLY A 315 14.64 -21.92 -8.32
N VAL A 316 15.04 -20.78 -7.76
CA VAL A 316 15.48 -19.60 -8.53
C VAL A 316 16.74 -19.93 -9.35
N ALA A 317 17.71 -20.61 -8.76
CA ALA A 317 18.93 -21.05 -9.45
C ALA A 317 18.60 -22.04 -10.59
N ALA A 318 17.69 -22.99 -10.36
CA ALA A 318 17.22 -23.89 -11.40
C ALA A 318 16.50 -23.14 -12.54
N GLY A 319 15.66 -22.16 -12.21
CA GLY A 319 15.00 -21.27 -13.17
C GLY A 319 16.02 -20.49 -14.02
N LEU A 320 17.04 -19.91 -13.40
CA LEU A 320 18.14 -19.24 -14.10
C LEU A 320 18.89 -20.19 -15.04
N GLY A 321 19.16 -21.42 -14.60
CA GLY A 321 19.74 -22.45 -15.46
C GLY A 321 18.86 -22.81 -16.66
N LEU A 322 17.54 -22.92 -16.45
CA LEU A 322 16.57 -23.16 -17.53
C LEU A 322 16.54 -22.00 -18.53
N LEU A 323 16.57 -20.76 -18.03
CA LEU A 323 16.66 -19.56 -18.87
C LEU A 323 17.95 -19.57 -19.68
N ALA A 324 19.09 -19.81 -19.03
CA ALA A 324 20.41 -19.84 -19.68
C ALA A 324 20.43 -20.86 -20.83
N LEU A 325 19.89 -22.06 -20.61
CA LEU A 325 19.79 -23.09 -21.64
C LEU A 325 18.72 -22.78 -22.70
N GLY A 326 17.76 -21.92 -22.38
CA GLY A 326 16.70 -21.43 -23.25
C GLY A 326 17.21 -20.67 -24.47
N TYR A 327 18.31 -19.92 -24.30
CA TYR A 327 18.92 -19.11 -25.36
C TYR A 327 20.17 -19.78 -25.97
N PRO A 328 20.57 -19.36 -27.19
CA PRO A 328 21.84 -19.78 -27.79
C PRO A 328 23.03 -19.41 -26.90
N GLN A 329 24.04 -20.28 -26.83
CA GLN A 329 25.27 -19.98 -26.09
C GLN A 329 26.25 -19.17 -26.94
N PRO A 330 27.06 -18.27 -26.34
CA PRO A 330 27.18 -17.98 -24.90
C PRO A 330 26.16 -16.95 -24.36
N LEU A 331 25.30 -16.40 -25.22
CA LEU A 331 24.35 -15.35 -24.86
C LEU A 331 23.44 -15.75 -23.69
N GLY A 332 22.93 -16.98 -23.66
CA GLY A 332 22.09 -17.45 -22.55
C GLY A 332 22.79 -17.40 -21.20
N ALA A 333 24.05 -17.84 -21.12
CA ALA A 333 24.85 -17.73 -19.90
C ALA A 333 25.09 -16.26 -19.51
N LEU A 334 25.43 -15.39 -20.47
CA LEU A 334 25.63 -13.96 -20.23
C LEU A 334 24.35 -13.26 -19.74
N LEU A 335 23.19 -13.59 -20.29
CA LEU A 335 21.90 -13.06 -19.83
C LEU A 335 21.61 -13.50 -18.40
N ALA A 336 21.81 -14.78 -18.07
CA ALA A 336 21.60 -15.27 -16.71
C ALA A 336 22.56 -14.62 -15.69
N LEU A 337 23.85 -14.54 -16.03
CA LEU A 337 24.85 -13.86 -15.18
C LEU A 337 24.57 -12.37 -15.04
N GLY A 338 24.17 -11.70 -16.12
CA GLY A 338 23.78 -10.30 -16.12
C GLY A 338 22.56 -10.03 -15.25
N LEU A 339 21.55 -10.92 -15.29
CA LEU A 339 20.39 -10.83 -14.41
C LEU A 339 20.77 -11.01 -12.94
N VAL A 340 21.65 -11.97 -12.62
CA VAL A 340 22.15 -12.17 -11.25
C VAL A 340 22.91 -10.94 -10.77
N GLY A 341 23.90 -10.46 -11.53
CA GLY A 341 24.68 -9.28 -11.18
C GLY A 341 23.81 -8.03 -11.04
N GLY A 342 22.90 -7.81 -11.99
CA GLY A 342 21.96 -6.69 -11.96
C GLY A 342 20.99 -6.74 -10.79
N ALA A 343 20.45 -7.93 -10.46
CA ALA A 343 19.54 -8.08 -9.34
C ALA A 343 20.23 -7.84 -7.99
N TRP A 344 21.47 -8.33 -7.80
CA TRP A 344 22.26 -8.04 -6.61
C TRP A 344 22.65 -6.56 -6.50
N ALA A 345 23.12 -5.96 -7.60
CA ALA A 345 23.48 -4.55 -7.63
C ALA A 345 22.29 -3.63 -7.33
N TYR A 346 21.09 -3.98 -7.82
CA TYR A 346 19.90 -3.15 -7.65
C TYR A 346 19.13 -3.43 -6.34
N ALA A 347 18.93 -4.69 -5.99
CA ALA A 347 18.05 -5.10 -4.89
C ALA A 347 18.79 -5.61 -3.63
N GLY A 348 20.10 -5.90 -3.71
CA GLY A 348 20.90 -6.39 -2.60
C GLY A 348 20.32 -7.68 -2.00
N ALA A 349 20.01 -7.67 -0.70
CA ALA A 349 19.41 -8.80 0.01
C ALA A 349 18.08 -9.30 -0.60
N TYR A 350 17.39 -8.47 -1.40
CA TYR A 350 16.13 -8.82 -2.08
C TYR A 350 16.34 -9.28 -3.54
N ALA A 351 17.55 -9.66 -3.93
CA ALA A 351 17.86 -10.14 -5.28
C ALA A 351 17.08 -11.41 -5.65
N GLY A 352 16.88 -12.34 -4.72
CA GLY A 352 16.19 -13.62 -4.97
C GLY A 352 14.75 -13.46 -5.45
N PRO A 353 13.88 -12.72 -4.71
CA PRO A 353 12.54 -12.39 -5.15
C PRO A 353 12.50 -11.67 -6.50
N LEU A 354 13.44 -10.74 -6.74
CA LEU A 354 13.53 -10.04 -8.03
C LEU A 354 13.87 -11.01 -9.17
N LEU A 355 14.87 -11.88 -8.99
CA LEU A 355 15.22 -12.91 -9.97
C LEU A 355 14.05 -13.83 -10.28
N ALA A 356 13.30 -14.26 -9.25
CA ALA A 356 12.07 -15.03 -9.45
C ALA A 356 11.06 -14.26 -10.33
N ALA A 357 10.85 -12.97 -10.05
CA ALA A 357 9.95 -12.11 -10.80
C ALA A 357 10.36 -11.92 -12.27
N LEU A 358 11.66 -11.81 -12.55
CA LEU A 358 12.17 -11.52 -13.90
C LEU A 358 12.29 -12.79 -14.78
N VAL A 359 12.63 -13.93 -14.18
CA VAL A 359 13.00 -15.14 -14.93
C VAL A 359 11.79 -16.01 -15.24
N PHE A 360 10.93 -16.27 -14.26
CA PHE A 360 9.89 -17.28 -14.37
C PHE A 360 8.80 -17.00 -15.41
N PRO A 361 8.36 -15.75 -15.64
CA PRO A 361 7.40 -15.46 -16.72
C PRO A 361 7.93 -15.80 -18.12
N VAL A 362 9.25 -15.89 -18.29
CA VAL A 362 9.91 -16.13 -19.59
C VAL A 362 10.08 -17.62 -19.88
N LEU A 363 10.17 -18.47 -18.85
CA LEU A 363 10.60 -19.86 -18.98
C LEU A 363 9.72 -20.69 -19.93
N GLY A 364 8.40 -20.46 -19.94
CA GLY A 364 7.48 -21.14 -20.85
C GLY A 364 7.81 -20.89 -22.32
N PHE A 365 8.18 -19.65 -22.67
CA PHE A 365 8.50 -19.24 -24.04
C PHE A 365 9.82 -19.84 -24.54
N VAL A 366 10.78 -20.09 -23.64
CA VAL A 366 12.10 -20.67 -23.98
C VAL A 366 12.22 -22.17 -23.67
N SER A 367 11.12 -22.78 -23.22
CA SER A 367 11.06 -24.21 -22.88
C SER A 367 11.14 -25.15 -24.09
N GLY A 368 10.75 -24.64 -25.28
CA GLY A 368 10.59 -25.43 -26.50
C GLY A 368 9.15 -25.94 -26.72
N ALA A 369 8.26 -25.73 -25.76
CA ALA A 369 6.82 -25.98 -25.94
C ALA A 369 6.22 -25.05 -27.01
N ARG A 370 5.12 -25.47 -27.63
CA ARG A 370 4.44 -24.74 -28.71
C ARG A 370 2.95 -24.65 -28.44
N GLY A 371 2.30 -23.64 -29.02
CA GLY A 371 0.85 -23.49 -28.91
C GLY A 371 0.39 -23.31 -27.47
N PHE A 372 -0.77 -23.88 -27.16
CA PHE A 372 -1.32 -23.89 -25.80
C PHE A 372 -0.42 -24.58 -24.77
N ALA A 373 0.44 -25.53 -25.17
CA ALA A 373 1.40 -26.14 -24.25
C ALA A 373 2.48 -25.15 -23.79
N MET A 374 2.85 -24.19 -24.66
CA MET A 374 3.77 -23.10 -24.29
C MET A 374 3.13 -22.16 -23.29
N TRP A 375 1.87 -21.77 -23.52
CA TRP A 375 1.09 -20.97 -22.58
C TRP A 375 0.95 -21.69 -21.23
N GLY A 376 0.51 -22.95 -21.22
CA GLY A 376 0.38 -23.72 -19.97
C GLY A 376 1.72 -23.88 -19.23
N ALA A 377 2.83 -24.06 -19.96
CA ALA A 377 4.17 -24.04 -19.37
C ALA A 377 4.51 -22.66 -18.79
N ALA A 378 4.22 -21.57 -19.51
CA ALA A 378 4.48 -20.20 -19.04
C ALA A 378 3.71 -19.89 -17.76
N THR A 379 2.41 -20.18 -17.72
CA THR A 379 1.58 -20.04 -16.52
C THR A 379 2.10 -20.90 -15.37
N GLY A 380 2.45 -22.17 -15.64
CA GLY A 380 2.98 -23.07 -14.63
C GLY A 380 4.29 -22.58 -14.02
N TYR A 381 5.23 -22.11 -14.85
CA TYR A 381 6.45 -21.46 -14.38
C TYR A 381 6.16 -20.14 -13.66
N ALA A 382 5.24 -19.30 -14.15
CA ALA A 382 4.90 -18.04 -13.50
C ALA A 382 4.33 -18.27 -12.08
N LEU A 383 3.44 -19.25 -11.90
CA LEU A 383 2.90 -19.64 -10.60
C LEU A 383 3.99 -20.23 -9.68
N ALA A 384 4.88 -21.08 -10.21
CA ALA A 384 6.04 -21.56 -9.47
C ALA A 384 6.94 -20.39 -9.02
N GLY A 385 7.19 -19.44 -9.91
CA GLY A 385 7.92 -18.20 -9.61
C GLY A 385 7.23 -17.36 -8.54
N ALA A 386 5.90 -17.28 -8.55
CA ALA A 386 5.12 -16.55 -7.54
C ALA A 386 5.27 -17.16 -6.14
N VAL A 387 5.32 -18.50 -6.05
CA VAL A 387 5.62 -19.21 -4.80
C VAL A 387 7.03 -18.88 -4.31
N LEU A 388 8.04 -19.00 -5.17
CA LEU A 388 9.44 -18.76 -4.82
C LEU A 388 9.69 -17.29 -4.42
N LEU A 389 9.11 -16.36 -5.19
CA LEU A 389 9.11 -14.92 -4.92
C LEU A 389 8.49 -14.63 -3.55
N SER A 390 7.34 -15.26 -3.27
CA SER A 390 6.64 -15.08 -2.00
C SER A 390 7.46 -15.66 -0.85
N ALA A 391 8.03 -16.85 -1.00
CA ALA A 391 8.82 -17.50 0.05
C ALA A 391 10.04 -16.64 0.44
N LEU A 392 10.80 -16.16 -0.54
CA LEU A 392 11.99 -15.35 -0.29
C LEU A 392 11.66 -13.92 0.16
N GLY A 393 10.55 -13.36 -0.33
CA GLY A 393 10.20 -11.97 -0.14
C GLY A 393 9.32 -11.67 1.07
N SER A 394 8.61 -12.68 1.61
CA SER A 394 7.68 -12.50 2.74
C SER A 394 8.40 -12.29 4.06
N GLN A 395 8.70 -11.03 4.37
CA GLN A 395 9.18 -10.58 5.68
C GLN A 395 8.11 -9.70 6.36
N PRO A 396 8.03 -9.66 7.71
CA PRO A 396 7.03 -8.85 8.41
C PRO A 396 6.94 -7.40 7.91
N GLU A 397 8.08 -6.76 7.66
CA GLU A 397 8.20 -5.37 7.22
C GLU A 397 7.67 -5.18 5.80
N THR A 398 7.89 -6.17 4.93
CA THR A 398 7.40 -6.14 3.53
C THR A 398 5.89 -6.39 3.44
N VAL A 399 5.36 -7.29 4.30
CA VAL A 399 3.92 -7.59 4.38
C VAL A 399 3.16 -6.43 5.02
N LEU A 400 3.76 -5.72 5.97
CA LEU A 400 3.20 -4.48 6.51
C LEU A 400 3.28 -3.30 5.52
N GLY A 401 4.11 -3.40 4.48
CA GLY A 401 4.30 -2.35 3.48
C GLY A 401 5.31 -1.27 3.89
N LEU A 402 6.09 -1.47 4.95
CA LEU A 402 7.15 -0.57 5.40
C LEU A 402 8.31 -0.53 4.39
N ILE A 403 8.67 -1.71 3.89
CA ILE A 403 9.69 -1.90 2.84
C ILE A 403 8.99 -2.36 1.56
N PRO A 404 8.89 -1.50 0.53
CA PRO A 404 8.29 -1.90 -0.74
C PRO A 404 9.21 -2.84 -1.52
N PHE A 405 8.62 -3.67 -2.37
CA PHE A 405 9.39 -4.50 -3.32
C PHE A 405 10.18 -3.61 -4.30
N LYS A 406 11.48 -3.87 -4.40
CA LYS A 406 12.37 -3.16 -5.34
C LYS A 406 12.24 -3.79 -6.73
N GLY A 407 11.88 -2.98 -7.72
CA GLY A 407 11.83 -3.42 -9.12
C GLY A 407 10.45 -3.76 -9.65
N VAL A 408 9.37 -3.27 -9.02
CA VAL A 408 7.98 -3.40 -9.53
C VAL A 408 7.85 -3.00 -11.01
N SER A 409 8.59 -1.98 -11.47
CA SER A 409 8.58 -1.59 -12.89
C SER A 409 9.39 -2.55 -13.77
N LEU A 410 10.45 -3.16 -13.25
CA LEU A 410 11.29 -4.11 -13.99
C LEU A 410 10.54 -5.41 -14.28
N THR A 411 9.66 -5.85 -13.37
CA THR A 411 8.86 -7.08 -13.56
C THR A 411 7.98 -7.01 -14.80
N LEU A 412 7.52 -5.82 -15.20
CA LEU A 412 6.67 -5.65 -16.39
C LEU A 412 7.45 -5.29 -17.66
N LEU A 413 8.74 -4.98 -17.55
CA LEU A 413 9.59 -4.57 -18.67
C LEU A 413 10.53 -5.69 -19.13
N VAL A 414 11.27 -6.29 -18.21
CA VAL A 414 12.33 -7.25 -18.52
C VAL A 414 11.78 -8.55 -19.13
N PRO A 415 10.70 -9.18 -18.60
CA PRO A 415 10.22 -10.42 -19.18
C PRO A 415 9.74 -10.30 -20.63
N PRO A 416 8.94 -9.29 -21.02
CA PRO A 416 8.60 -9.08 -22.44
C PRO A 416 9.82 -8.85 -23.33
N VAL A 417 10.84 -8.12 -22.85
CA VAL A 417 12.10 -7.90 -23.59
C VAL A 417 12.85 -9.22 -23.80
N LEU A 418 12.96 -10.06 -22.76
CA LEU A 418 13.56 -11.38 -22.88
C LEU A 418 12.76 -12.26 -23.86
N VAL A 419 11.43 -12.28 -23.75
CA VAL A 419 10.57 -13.00 -24.71
C VAL A 419 10.77 -12.48 -26.15
N ALA A 420 10.90 -11.17 -26.36
CA ALA A 420 11.20 -10.61 -27.67
C ALA A 420 12.56 -11.11 -28.21
N PHE A 421 13.59 -11.17 -27.36
CA PHE A 421 14.88 -11.75 -27.73
C PHE A 421 14.78 -13.24 -28.10
N SER A 422 13.82 -13.97 -27.53
CA SER A 422 13.62 -15.39 -27.89
C SER A 422 13.11 -15.60 -29.32
N PHE A 423 12.52 -14.56 -29.95
CA PHE A 423 12.06 -14.60 -31.33
C PHE A 423 13.16 -14.32 -32.35
N LEU A 424 14.31 -13.82 -31.91
CA LEU A 424 15.43 -13.58 -32.82
C LEU A 424 15.94 -14.91 -33.41
N PRO A 425 16.35 -14.92 -34.69
CA PRO A 425 16.96 -16.10 -35.29
C PRO A 425 18.14 -16.58 -34.43
N LYS A 426 18.28 -17.90 -34.27
CA LYS A 426 19.40 -18.53 -33.54
C LYS A 426 20.69 -18.45 -34.37
N ARG A 427 21.15 -17.24 -34.67
CA ARG A 427 22.41 -16.93 -35.36
C ARG A 427 23.42 -16.34 -34.36
N PRO A 428 24.73 -16.44 -34.61
CA PRO A 428 25.76 -15.74 -33.83
C PRO A 428 25.44 -14.24 -33.74
N VAL A 429 25.67 -13.63 -32.56
CA VAL A 429 25.34 -12.22 -32.27
C VAL A 429 25.78 -11.24 -33.38
N PRO A 430 27.01 -11.33 -33.95
CA PRO A 430 27.43 -10.42 -35.02
C PRO A 430 26.59 -10.55 -36.29
N GLN A 431 26.19 -11.77 -36.65
CA GLN A 431 25.38 -12.04 -37.83
C GLN A 431 23.91 -11.64 -37.62
N SER A 432 23.41 -11.76 -36.39
CA SER A 432 22.08 -11.26 -36.00
C SER A 432 22.02 -9.74 -36.05
N LEU A 433 23.05 -9.04 -35.57
CA LEU A 433 23.15 -7.58 -35.64
C LEU A 433 23.26 -7.09 -37.09
N ALA A 434 24.09 -7.74 -37.92
CA ALA A 434 24.18 -7.42 -39.34
C ALA A 434 22.86 -7.68 -40.09
N ALA A 435 22.15 -8.76 -39.76
CA ALA A 435 20.84 -9.04 -40.35
C ALA A 435 19.75 -8.05 -39.90
N LEU A 436 19.82 -7.58 -38.65
CA LEU A 436 18.90 -6.55 -38.13
C LEU A 436 19.16 -5.19 -38.80
N TRP A 437 20.44 -4.82 -38.93
CA TRP A 437 20.87 -3.58 -39.59
C TRP A 437 20.46 -3.54 -41.06
N ASN A 438 20.57 -4.67 -41.75
CA ASN A 438 20.23 -4.80 -43.16
C ASN A 438 18.76 -5.22 -43.41
N HIS A 439 17.91 -5.22 -42.38
CA HIS A 439 16.52 -5.62 -42.54
C HIS A 439 15.73 -4.55 -43.30
N PRO A 440 15.05 -4.89 -44.41
CA PRO A 440 14.21 -3.94 -45.13
C PRO A 440 13.00 -3.57 -44.28
N VAL A 441 12.99 -2.36 -43.73
CA VAL A 441 11.95 -1.88 -42.81
C VAL A 441 10.64 -1.71 -43.57
N ARG A 442 9.62 -2.52 -43.24
CA ARG A 442 8.27 -2.39 -43.83
C ARG A 442 7.44 -1.39 -43.05
N LEU A 443 6.56 -0.64 -43.74
CA LEU A 443 5.68 0.35 -43.11
C LEU A 443 4.83 -0.25 -41.96
N GLY A 444 4.36 -1.50 -42.12
CA GLY A 444 3.63 -2.22 -41.08
C GLY A 444 4.46 -2.58 -39.85
N GLU A 445 5.77 -2.81 -39.99
CA GLU A 445 6.68 -3.06 -38.88
C GLU A 445 6.97 -1.77 -38.10
N VAL A 446 7.11 -0.64 -38.81
CA VAL A 446 7.23 0.69 -38.19
C VAL A 446 5.95 1.04 -37.44
N ALA A 447 4.78 0.82 -38.05
CA ALA A 447 3.49 1.06 -37.40
C ALA A 447 3.33 0.20 -36.14
N LEU A 448 3.72 -1.08 -36.18
CA LEU A 448 3.69 -1.95 -35.00
C LEU A 448 4.72 -1.53 -33.94
N ALA A 449 5.93 -1.16 -34.34
CA ALA A 449 6.97 -0.68 -33.43
C ALA A 449 6.51 0.60 -32.73
N LEU A 450 5.94 1.55 -33.46
CA LEU A 450 5.31 2.75 -32.90
C LEU A 450 4.13 2.42 -31.99
N ALA A 451 3.28 1.46 -32.36
CA ALA A 451 2.19 1.02 -31.50
C ALA A 451 2.68 0.33 -30.21
N ALA A 452 3.73 -0.48 -30.30
CA ALA A 452 4.38 -1.10 -29.14
C ALA A 452 5.05 -0.04 -28.26
N LEU A 453 5.74 0.94 -28.86
CA LEU A 453 6.37 2.05 -28.16
C LEU A 453 5.32 2.96 -27.49
N ALA A 454 4.22 3.23 -28.18
CA ALA A 454 3.07 3.97 -27.64
C ALA A 454 2.40 3.19 -26.51
N ALA A 455 2.23 1.87 -26.62
CA ALA A 455 1.72 1.03 -25.54
C ALA A 455 2.68 1.00 -24.33
N LEU A 456 3.99 0.93 -24.57
CA LEU A 456 5.00 0.96 -23.52
C LEU A 456 5.06 2.33 -22.84
N ALA A 457 5.01 3.42 -23.63
CA ALA A 457 4.92 4.79 -23.16
C ALA A 457 3.62 5.01 -22.37
N LEU A 458 2.49 4.52 -22.84
CA LEU A 458 1.22 4.56 -22.13
C LEU A 458 1.32 3.80 -20.80
N VAL A 459 1.92 2.61 -20.78
CA VAL A 459 2.15 1.85 -19.53
C VAL A 459 3.09 2.59 -18.57
N PHE A 460 4.12 3.27 -19.08
CA PHE A 460 5.06 4.06 -18.29
C PHE A 460 4.45 5.38 -17.77
N LEU A 461 3.71 6.10 -18.61
CA LEU A 461 3.00 7.34 -18.29
C LEU A 461 1.81 7.10 -17.35
N ARG A 462 1.28 5.88 -17.31
CA ARG A 462 0.29 5.41 -16.31
C ARG A 462 0.87 5.22 -14.90
N ARG A 463 2.04 5.78 -14.57
CA ARG A 463 2.58 5.81 -13.21
C ARG A 463 1.82 6.84 -12.36
N GLY A 464 0.86 6.38 -11.57
CA GLY A 464 0.12 7.21 -10.60
C GLY A 464 -1.37 6.85 -10.55
N ASN A 465 -2.01 7.08 -9.41
CA ASN A 465 -3.43 6.76 -9.19
C ASN A 465 -4.42 7.67 -9.94
N ASP A 466 -3.94 8.68 -10.67
CA ASP A 466 -4.77 9.62 -11.41
C ASP A 466 -4.44 9.55 -12.90
N ALA A 467 -5.24 8.80 -13.66
CA ALA A 467 -5.22 8.81 -15.11
C ALA A 467 -6.39 9.70 -15.60
N PRO A 468 -6.12 10.75 -16.40
CA PRO A 468 -7.18 11.66 -16.90
C PRO A 468 -8.02 11.06 -18.04
N ILE A 469 -7.65 9.89 -18.59
CA ILE A 469 -8.39 9.24 -19.68
C ILE A 469 -8.43 7.72 -19.41
N VAL A 470 -9.50 7.28 -18.77
CA VAL A 470 -9.88 5.86 -18.70
C VAL A 470 -11.13 5.70 -19.55
N LEU A 471 -11.22 4.68 -20.40
CA LEU A 471 -12.50 4.38 -21.06
C LEU A 471 -13.53 4.05 -19.97
N ASP A 472 -14.67 4.73 -19.97
CA ASP A 472 -15.75 4.47 -18.99
C ASP A 472 -16.17 2.99 -18.99
N LEU A 473 -16.11 2.33 -20.16
CA LEU A 473 -16.35 0.89 -20.32
C LEU A 473 -15.36 0.02 -19.51
N GLU A 474 -14.10 0.43 -19.38
CA GLU A 474 -13.10 -0.28 -18.57
C GLU A 474 -13.41 -0.14 -17.08
N LEU A 475 -13.82 1.05 -16.63
CA LEU A 475 -14.24 1.28 -15.24
C LEU A 475 -15.52 0.53 -14.89
N GLN A 476 -16.50 0.52 -15.81
CA GLN A 476 -17.76 -0.21 -15.66
C GLN A 476 -17.54 -1.72 -15.66
N LEU A 477 -16.70 -2.27 -16.55
CA LEU A 477 -16.35 -3.70 -16.53
C LEU A 477 -15.62 -4.08 -15.25
N ARG A 478 -14.69 -3.23 -14.77
CA ARG A 478 -13.97 -3.44 -13.51
C ARG A 478 -14.91 -3.37 -12.29
N ALA A 479 -15.88 -2.47 -12.30
CA ALA A 479 -16.88 -2.34 -11.23
C ALA A 479 -17.84 -3.54 -11.24
N TRP A 480 -18.37 -3.92 -12.41
CA TRP A 480 -19.25 -5.08 -12.57
C TRP A 480 -18.58 -6.40 -12.13
N LEU A 481 -17.32 -6.62 -12.52
CA LEU A 481 -16.55 -7.78 -12.07
C LEU A 481 -16.23 -7.74 -10.56
N SER A 482 -16.14 -6.55 -9.97
CA SER A 482 -15.88 -6.37 -8.53
C SER A 482 -17.06 -6.77 -7.66
N ASP A 483 -18.28 -6.71 -8.17
CA ASP A 483 -19.50 -6.99 -7.39
C ASP A 483 -19.76 -8.49 -7.25
N TRP A 484 -19.20 -9.31 -8.15
CA TRP A 484 -19.35 -10.77 -8.15
C TRP A 484 -18.10 -11.53 -7.71
N MET A 485 -16.92 -10.90 -7.77
CA MET A 485 -15.63 -11.58 -7.65
C MET A 485 -14.50 -10.63 -7.21
N VAL A 486 -13.43 -11.16 -6.59
CA VAL A 486 -12.22 -10.37 -6.30
C VAL A 486 -11.66 -9.82 -7.62
N ARG A 487 -11.48 -8.49 -7.68
CA ARG A 487 -11.19 -7.73 -8.91
C ARG A 487 -10.05 -8.36 -9.74
N PRO A 488 -10.32 -8.87 -10.96
CA PRO A 488 -9.27 -9.44 -11.80
C PRO A 488 -8.31 -8.36 -12.28
N ARG A 489 -7.03 -8.71 -12.41
CA ARG A 489 -6.03 -7.80 -13.00
C ARG A 489 -6.26 -7.72 -14.51
N PHE A 490 -6.62 -6.52 -14.98
CA PHE A 490 -6.88 -6.29 -16.41
C PHE A 490 -5.73 -6.72 -17.34
N LYS A 491 -4.47 -6.64 -16.88
CA LYS A 491 -3.30 -7.10 -17.64
C LYS A 491 -3.28 -8.63 -17.82
N GLU A 492 -3.68 -9.39 -16.81
CA GLU A 492 -3.78 -10.86 -16.86
C GLU A 492 -4.97 -11.27 -17.73
N LEU A 493 -6.11 -10.59 -17.58
CA LEU A 493 -7.29 -10.75 -18.44
C LEU A 493 -6.92 -10.62 -19.92
N LEU A 494 -6.25 -9.52 -20.29
CA LEU A 494 -5.79 -9.29 -21.65
C LEU A 494 -4.74 -10.31 -22.10
N GLY A 495 -3.76 -10.63 -21.26
CA GLY A 495 -2.69 -11.58 -21.60
C GLY A 495 -3.23 -12.99 -21.88
N HIS A 496 -4.08 -13.52 -20.99
CA HIS A 496 -4.69 -14.84 -21.18
C HIS A 496 -5.71 -14.87 -22.32
N GLY A 497 -6.45 -13.77 -22.54
CA GLY A 497 -7.33 -13.64 -23.71
C GLY A 497 -6.55 -13.61 -25.03
N MET A 498 -5.45 -12.85 -25.08
CA MET A 498 -4.55 -12.79 -26.23
C MET A 498 -3.91 -14.15 -26.53
N ALA A 499 -3.61 -14.97 -25.52
CA ALA A 499 -3.13 -16.33 -25.72
C ALA A 499 -4.12 -17.14 -26.57
N VAL A 500 -5.40 -17.16 -26.20
CA VAL A 500 -6.44 -17.89 -26.94
C VAL A 500 -6.53 -17.41 -28.40
N VAL A 501 -6.48 -16.10 -28.63
CA VAL A 501 -6.55 -15.51 -29.98
C VAL A 501 -5.29 -15.79 -30.81
N ALA A 502 -4.11 -15.74 -30.20
CA ALA A 502 -2.82 -15.91 -30.87
C ALA A 502 -2.65 -17.31 -31.49
N TRP A 503 -3.20 -18.34 -30.84
CA TRP A 503 -3.15 -19.72 -31.32
C TRP A 503 -4.47 -20.25 -31.88
N GLY A 504 -5.59 -19.58 -31.60
CA GLY A 504 -6.90 -19.96 -32.11
C GLY A 504 -7.14 -19.62 -33.59
N ALA A 505 -6.34 -18.72 -34.17
CA ALA A 505 -6.46 -18.33 -35.57
C ALA A 505 -5.09 -18.33 -36.28
N ALA A 506 -5.12 -18.49 -37.60
CA ALA A 506 -3.92 -18.41 -38.44
C ALA A 506 -3.52 -16.94 -38.60
N TRP A 507 -2.41 -16.54 -37.98
CA TRP A 507 -1.85 -15.19 -38.07
C TRP A 507 -0.47 -15.22 -38.74
N PRO A 508 -0.10 -14.15 -39.47
CA PRO A 508 1.29 -13.91 -39.83
C PRO A 508 2.19 -13.94 -38.61
N ALA A 509 3.44 -14.40 -38.77
CA ALA A 509 4.37 -14.58 -37.65
C ALA A 509 4.59 -13.29 -36.84
N TRP A 510 4.67 -12.13 -37.51
CA TRP A 510 4.86 -10.84 -36.86
C TRP A 510 3.66 -10.43 -35.97
N VAL A 511 2.43 -10.67 -36.42
CA VAL A 511 1.20 -10.42 -35.63
C VAL A 511 1.17 -11.33 -34.41
N ARG A 512 1.42 -12.63 -34.63
CA ARG A 512 1.45 -13.61 -33.55
C ARG A 512 2.51 -13.24 -32.51
N ASN A 513 3.73 -12.92 -32.94
CA ASN A 513 4.82 -12.52 -32.03
C ASN A 513 4.44 -11.27 -31.20
N GLY A 514 3.78 -10.29 -31.80
CA GLY A 514 3.22 -9.15 -31.07
C GLY A 514 2.23 -9.56 -29.98
N MET A 515 1.30 -10.46 -30.30
CA MET A 515 0.37 -11.03 -29.30
C MET A 515 1.11 -11.78 -28.19
N LEU A 516 2.17 -12.53 -28.51
CA LEU A 516 2.98 -13.25 -27.51
C LEU A 516 3.67 -12.31 -26.53
N LEU A 517 4.02 -11.08 -26.93
CA LEU A 517 4.53 -10.08 -25.99
C LEU A 517 3.45 -9.64 -24.99
N PHE A 518 2.19 -9.50 -25.43
CA PHE A 518 1.08 -9.26 -24.52
C PHE A 518 0.81 -10.44 -23.58
N VAL A 519 0.94 -11.68 -24.08
CA VAL A 519 0.89 -12.87 -23.22
C VAL A 519 2.00 -12.79 -22.17
N ALA A 520 3.23 -12.46 -22.56
CA ALA A 520 4.36 -12.30 -21.64
C ALA A 520 4.12 -11.21 -20.59
N ILE A 521 3.45 -10.09 -20.94
CA ILE A 521 3.02 -9.06 -19.99
C ILE A 521 1.98 -9.63 -19.01
N GLY A 522 1.06 -10.47 -19.47
CA GLY A 522 0.11 -11.19 -18.63
C GLY A 522 0.80 -12.09 -17.61
N GLU A 523 1.73 -12.95 -18.07
CA GLU A 523 2.51 -13.84 -17.20
C GLU A 523 3.38 -13.04 -16.20
N ALA A 524 3.99 -11.94 -16.66
CA ALA A 524 4.73 -11.03 -15.79
C ALA A 524 3.84 -10.32 -14.75
N SER A 525 2.58 -10.03 -15.11
CA SER A 525 1.61 -9.44 -14.19
C SER A 525 1.28 -10.36 -13.02
N ILE A 526 1.32 -11.69 -13.19
CA ILE A 526 1.18 -12.64 -12.08
C ILE A 526 2.25 -12.36 -11.03
N LEU A 527 3.52 -12.37 -11.42
CA LEU A 527 4.64 -12.11 -10.50
C LEU A 527 4.55 -10.70 -9.91
N ASN A 528 4.14 -9.72 -10.70
CA ASN A 528 3.91 -8.36 -10.22
C ASN A 528 2.78 -8.29 -9.16
N THR A 529 1.72 -9.07 -9.31
CA THR A 529 0.63 -9.18 -8.33
C THR A 529 1.15 -9.70 -6.98
N PHE A 530 1.96 -10.76 -7.00
CA PHE A 530 2.58 -11.33 -5.79
C PHE A 530 3.74 -10.50 -5.22
N SER A 531 4.30 -9.58 -6.01
CA SER A 531 5.33 -8.63 -5.54
C SER A 531 4.76 -7.55 -4.62
N HIS A 532 3.43 -7.35 -4.61
CA HIS A 532 2.76 -6.48 -3.65
C HIS A 532 2.47 -7.25 -2.35
N TYR A 533 3.52 -7.51 -1.56
CA TYR A 533 3.46 -8.32 -0.32
C TYR A 533 2.42 -7.86 0.70
N HIS A 534 2.03 -6.59 0.65
CA HIS A 534 0.99 -6.01 1.52
C HIS A 534 -0.44 -6.43 1.16
N THR A 535 -0.64 -7.09 0.02
CA THR A 535 -1.89 -7.79 -0.32
C THR A 535 -1.81 -9.21 0.24
N PRO A 536 -2.83 -9.71 0.96
CA PRO A 536 -2.89 -11.09 1.39
C PRO A 536 -2.65 -12.10 0.24
N LEU A 537 -1.93 -13.18 0.51
CA LEU A 537 -1.59 -14.20 -0.50
C LEU A 537 -2.84 -14.83 -1.12
N GLY A 538 -3.84 -15.16 -0.30
CA GLY A 538 -5.11 -15.72 -0.77
C GLY A 538 -5.85 -14.78 -1.73
N VAL A 539 -5.85 -13.47 -1.45
CA VAL A 539 -6.44 -12.44 -2.32
C VAL A 539 -5.65 -12.35 -3.63
N SER A 540 -4.32 -12.36 -3.58
CA SER A 540 -3.45 -12.33 -4.77
C SER A 540 -3.67 -13.55 -5.68
N LEU A 541 -3.81 -14.74 -5.09
CA LEU A 541 -4.14 -15.96 -5.81
C LEU A 541 -5.53 -15.89 -6.44
N ALA A 542 -6.54 -15.44 -5.69
CA ALA A 542 -7.89 -15.26 -6.23
C ALA A 542 -7.89 -14.30 -7.43
N ARG A 543 -7.25 -13.13 -7.32
CA ARG A 543 -7.12 -12.17 -8.44
C ARG A 543 -6.52 -12.80 -9.70
N THR A 544 -5.49 -13.64 -9.51
CA THR A 544 -4.79 -14.33 -10.61
C THR A 544 -5.69 -15.37 -11.29
N LEU A 545 -6.33 -16.23 -10.51
CA LEU A 545 -7.24 -17.25 -11.03
C LEU A 545 -8.43 -16.62 -11.76
N ASN A 546 -8.99 -15.56 -11.17
CA ASN A 546 -10.11 -14.80 -11.72
C ASN A 546 -9.72 -14.11 -13.03
N GLY A 547 -8.53 -13.50 -13.08
CA GLY A 547 -7.96 -12.89 -14.28
C GLY A 547 -7.75 -13.91 -15.40
N MET A 548 -7.26 -15.10 -15.05
CA MET A 548 -7.07 -16.20 -16.00
C MET A 548 -8.41 -16.72 -16.55
N VAL A 549 -9.38 -17.06 -15.70
CA VAL A 549 -10.69 -17.60 -16.13
C VAL A 549 -11.42 -16.58 -17.00
N ALA A 550 -11.55 -15.34 -16.54
CA ALA A 550 -12.22 -14.30 -17.32
C ALA A 550 -11.46 -14.01 -18.62
N GLY A 551 -10.13 -14.07 -18.62
CA GLY A 551 -9.29 -13.82 -19.79
C GLY A 551 -9.50 -14.90 -20.85
N LEU A 552 -9.53 -16.17 -20.44
CA LEU A 552 -9.82 -17.29 -21.33
C LEU A 552 -11.24 -17.20 -21.94
N MET A 553 -12.24 -16.82 -21.14
CA MET A 553 -13.62 -16.63 -21.62
C MET A 553 -13.71 -15.51 -22.67
N LEU A 554 -13.12 -14.34 -22.38
CA LEU A 554 -13.10 -13.22 -23.33
C LEU A 554 -12.29 -13.55 -24.59
N GLY A 555 -11.16 -14.24 -24.44
CA GLY A 555 -10.35 -14.71 -25.57
C GLY A 555 -11.12 -15.69 -26.47
N ALA A 556 -11.90 -16.59 -25.89
CA ALA A 556 -12.77 -17.50 -26.63
C ALA A 556 -13.88 -16.75 -27.39
N ALA A 557 -14.55 -15.80 -26.74
CA ALA A 557 -15.56 -14.95 -27.40
C ALA A 557 -14.96 -14.14 -28.56
N ALA A 558 -13.80 -13.50 -28.34
CA ALA A 558 -13.08 -12.76 -29.38
C ALA A 558 -12.69 -13.67 -30.55
N LEU A 559 -12.25 -14.90 -30.27
CA LEU A 559 -11.89 -15.86 -31.31
C LEU A 559 -13.09 -16.26 -32.18
N ILE A 560 -14.28 -16.45 -31.57
CA ILE A 560 -15.52 -16.75 -32.31
C ILE A 560 -15.84 -15.60 -33.27
N ILE A 561 -15.79 -14.35 -32.78
CA ILE A 561 -16.05 -13.15 -33.58
C ILE A 561 -15.06 -13.04 -34.74
N ILE A 562 -13.74 -13.19 -34.47
CA ILE A 562 -12.70 -13.11 -35.49
C ILE A 562 -12.90 -14.18 -36.58
N ARG A 563 -13.24 -15.41 -36.20
CA ARG A 563 -13.54 -16.48 -37.16
C ARG A 563 -14.80 -16.18 -37.96
N GLY A 564 -15.83 -15.60 -37.34
CA GLY A 564 -17.05 -15.16 -38.02
C GLY A 564 -16.79 -14.09 -39.08
N ILE A 565 -16.03 -13.04 -38.72
CA ILE A 565 -15.65 -11.96 -39.64
C ILE A 565 -14.82 -12.50 -40.80
N ARG A 566 -13.84 -13.38 -40.53
CA ARG A 566 -13.03 -13.98 -41.59
C ARG A 566 -13.86 -14.81 -42.57
N ARG A 567 -14.83 -15.58 -42.07
CA ARG A 567 -15.76 -16.34 -42.91
C ARG A 567 -16.62 -15.42 -43.78
N TRP A 568 -17.10 -14.32 -43.21
CA TRP A 568 -17.87 -13.32 -43.95
C TRP A 568 -17.06 -12.58 -45.02
N TRP A 569 -15.78 -12.30 -44.77
CA TRP A 569 -14.89 -11.67 -45.77
C TRP A 569 -14.47 -12.67 -46.87
N SER A 570 -14.30 -13.95 -46.53
CA SER A 570 -13.92 -14.99 -47.50
C SER A 570 -15.08 -15.55 -48.32
N ALA A 571 -16.33 -15.20 -47.97
CA ALA A 571 -17.54 -15.50 -48.71
C ALA A 571 -17.89 -14.31 -49.60
#